data_AF-A0A327Z6M3-F1
#
_entry.id   AF-A0A327Z6M3-F1
#
_cell.length_a   1.000
_cell.length_b   1.000
_cell.length_c   1.000
_cell.angle_alpha   90.00
_cell.angle_beta   90.00
_cell.angle_gamma   90.00
#
_symmetry.space_group_name_H-M   'P 1'
#
loop_
_entity.id
_entity.type
_entity.pdbx_description
1 polymer ?
#
loop_
_entity_poly.entity_id
_entity_poly.type
_entity_poly.pdbx_seq_one_letter_code
_entity_poly.pdbx_strand_id
1 'polypeptide(L)'
;MNPAAERAERIRLLTEMARILLAAGADEDQIASELLRRTDSPVSVIKAVHDATGMDLGEAKWVVHRNLDPGVRRAAESLWQDLLDGIAQLHESPSAPDSDR
;
A
#
# COMPACT_ATOMS: atom_id res chain seq x y z
N MET A 1 -22.92 8.28 -2.81
CA MET A 1 -22.20 7.77 -1.62
C MET A 1 -20.83 8.44 -1.60
N ASN A 2 -20.27 8.78 -0.43
CA ASN A 2 -19.03 9.58 -0.33
C ASN A 2 -17.81 8.65 -0.37
N PRO A 3 -16.91 8.73 -1.38
CA PRO A 3 -15.76 7.82 -1.50
C PRO A 3 -14.82 7.81 -0.29
N ALA A 4 -14.70 8.95 0.40
CA ALA A 4 -13.88 9.04 1.61
C ALA A 4 -14.52 8.28 2.78
N ALA A 5 -15.85 8.36 2.91
CA ALA A 5 -16.59 7.64 3.95
C ALA A 5 -16.58 6.12 3.70
N GLU A 6 -16.73 5.69 2.45
CA GLU A 6 -16.62 4.27 2.06
C GLU A 6 -15.23 3.70 2.37
N ARG A 7 -14.17 4.46 2.07
CA ARG A 7 -12.81 4.06 2.40
C ARG A 7 -12.61 3.96 3.92
N ALA A 8 -13.10 4.93 4.68
CA ALA A 8 -13.00 4.90 6.14
C ALA A 8 -13.73 3.69 6.74
N GLU A 9 -14.94 3.39 6.25
CA GLU A 9 -15.71 2.24 6.72
C GLU A 9 -15.03 0.91 6.35
N ARG A 10 -14.48 0.79 5.14
CA ARG A 10 -13.70 -0.38 4.74
C ARG A 10 -12.52 -0.60 5.68
N ILE A 11 -11.74 0.44 5.95
CA ILE A 11 -10.60 0.37 6.88
C ILE A 11 -11.09 -0.08 8.25
N ARG A 12 -12.16 0.53 8.78
CA ARG A 12 -12.73 0.16 10.08
C ARG A 12 -13.07 -1.32 10.18
N LEU A 13 -13.75 -1.88 9.17
CA LEU A 13 -14.13 -3.29 9.12
C LEU A 13 -12.92 -4.22 9.03
N LEU A 14 -11.93 -3.88 8.20
CA LEU A 14 -10.70 -4.65 8.07
C LEU A 14 -9.87 -4.62 9.37
N THR A 15 -9.79 -3.46 10.03
CA THR A 15 -9.10 -3.32 11.32
C THR A 15 -9.74 -4.18 12.39
N GLU A 16 -11.07 -4.24 12.45
CA GLU A 16 -11.77 -5.09 13.41
C GLU A 16 -11.48 -6.58 13.18
N MET A 17 -11.52 -7.01 11.93
CA MET A 17 -11.17 -8.38 11.55
C MET A 17 -9.71 -8.72 11.89
N ALA A 18 -8.78 -7.79 11.64
CA ALA A 18 -7.38 -7.95 11.98
C ALA A 18 -7.17 -8.14 13.49
N ARG A 19 -7.89 -7.38 14.32
CA ARG A 19 -7.85 -7.53 15.78
C ARG A 19 -8.39 -8.87 16.25
N ILE A 20 -9.47 -9.37 15.62
CA ILE A 20 -10.02 -10.70 15.92
C ILE A 20 -8.98 -11.79 15.59
N LEU A 21 -8.33 -11.71 14.43
CA LEU A 21 -7.28 -12.66 14.03
C LEU A 21 -6.08 -12.60 14.96
N LEU A 22 -5.62 -11.40 15.32
CA LEU A 22 -4.53 -11.20 16.27
C LEU A 22 -4.86 -11.79 17.65
N ALA A 23 -6.08 -11.57 18.15
CA ALA A 23 -6.56 -12.16 19.40
C ALA A 23 -6.66 -13.70 19.34
N ALA A 24 -6.87 -14.26 18.15
CA ALA A 24 -6.82 -15.69 17.90
C ALA A 24 -5.39 -16.25 17.73
N GLY A 25 -4.37 -15.39 17.82
CA GLY A 25 -2.96 -15.77 17.72
C GLY A 25 -2.40 -15.80 16.30
N ALA A 26 -3.09 -15.18 15.33
CA ALA A 26 -2.56 -15.03 13.98
C ALA A 26 -1.35 -14.07 13.95
N ASP A 27 -0.33 -14.42 13.18
CA ASP A 27 0.79 -13.52 12.89
C ASP A 27 0.42 -12.46 11.83
N GLU A 28 1.30 -11.49 11.62
CA GLU A 28 1.02 -10.36 10.73
C GLU A 28 0.87 -10.78 9.26
N ASP A 29 1.49 -11.90 8.86
CA ASP A 29 1.38 -12.43 7.49
C ASP A 29 0.05 -13.11 7.24
N GLN A 30 -0.40 -13.89 8.21
CA GLN A 30 -1.71 -14.52 8.20
C GLN A 30 -2.80 -13.45 8.17
N ILE A 31 -2.66 -12.39 8.97
CA ILE A 31 -3.57 -11.25 8.95
C ILE A 31 -3.56 -10.59 7.57
N ALA A 32 -2.40 -10.16 7.06
CA ALA A 32 -2.31 -9.47 5.77
C ALA A 32 -2.87 -10.32 4.62
N SER A 33 -2.55 -11.62 4.58
CA SER A 33 -3.05 -12.57 3.59
C SER A 33 -4.57 -12.77 3.66
N GLU A 34 -5.16 -12.80 4.86
CA GLU A 34 -6.63 -12.88 4.99
C GLU A 34 -7.27 -11.57 4.56
N LEU A 35 -6.77 -10.41 4.99
CA LEU A 35 -7.33 -9.12 4.62
C LEU A 35 -7.26 -8.87 3.10
N LEU A 36 -6.15 -9.21 2.44
CA LEU A 36 -5.99 -9.07 0.99
C LEU A 36 -6.99 -9.92 0.19
N ARG A 37 -7.50 -11.02 0.76
CA ARG A 37 -8.57 -11.82 0.13
C ARG A 37 -9.96 -11.17 0.23
N ARG A 38 -10.11 -10.11 1.03
CA ARG A 38 -11.40 -9.47 1.35
C ARG A 38 -11.58 -8.11 0.69
N THR A 39 -10.52 -7.58 0.06
CA THR A 39 -10.54 -6.25 -0.57
C THR A 39 -9.55 -6.19 -1.72
N ASP A 40 -9.88 -5.42 -2.75
CA ASP A 40 -9.03 -5.08 -3.89
C ASP A 40 -8.10 -3.88 -3.60
N SER A 41 -8.16 -3.32 -2.39
CA SER A 41 -7.40 -2.15 -1.97
C SER A 41 -6.28 -2.52 -0.98
N PRO A 42 -5.04 -2.81 -1.45
CA PRO A 42 -3.88 -3.02 -0.59
C PRO A 42 -3.62 -1.88 0.39
N VAL A 43 -3.88 -0.62 -0.02
CA VAL A 43 -3.72 0.55 0.85
C VAL A 43 -4.64 0.49 2.06
N SER A 44 -5.89 0.03 1.88
CA SER A 44 -6.82 -0.15 3.01
C SER A 44 -6.33 -1.25 3.95
N VAL A 45 -5.72 -2.31 3.41
CA VAL A 45 -5.10 -3.39 4.20
C VAL A 45 -3.90 -2.89 5.00
N ILE A 46 -3.01 -2.11 4.39
CA ILE A 46 -1.84 -1.52 5.08
C ILE A 46 -2.30 -0.73 6.30
N LYS A 47 -3.32 0.13 6.12
CA LYS A 47 -3.84 0.94 7.21
C LYS A 47 -4.48 0.07 8.31
N ALA A 48 -5.23 -0.97 7.92
CA ALA A 48 -5.87 -1.87 8.87
C ALA A 48 -4.85 -2.69 9.70
N VAL A 49 -3.80 -3.21 9.06
CA VAL A 49 -2.70 -3.92 9.76
C VAL A 49 -2.03 -2.98 10.76
N HIS A 50 -1.62 -1.79 10.32
CA HIS A 50 -1.02 -0.77 11.20
C HIS A 50 -1.92 -0.43 12.40
N ASP A 51 -3.22 -0.18 12.18
CA ASP A 51 -4.16 0.19 13.24
C ASP A 51 -4.52 -0.98 14.19
N ALA A 52 -4.27 -2.23 13.79
CA ALA A 52 -4.57 -3.42 14.57
C ALA A 52 -3.37 -3.93 15.38
N THR A 53 -2.17 -3.91 14.78
CA THR A 53 -0.94 -4.46 15.39
C THR A 53 -0.09 -3.41 16.10
N GLY A 54 -0.27 -2.13 15.76
CA GLY A 54 0.56 -1.03 16.26
C GLY A 54 1.94 -0.92 15.58
N MET A 55 2.21 -1.73 14.56
CA MET A 55 3.39 -1.60 13.69
C MET A 55 3.49 -0.20 13.10
N ASP A 56 4.69 0.23 12.70
CA ASP A 56 4.78 1.45 11.90
C ASP A 56 4.18 1.25 10.48
N LEU A 57 3.89 2.35 9.78
CA LEU A 57 3.29 2.27 8.44
C LEU A 57 4.22 1.66 7.39
N GLY A 58 5.54 1.77 7.57
CA GLY A 58 6.54 1.19 6.69
C GLY A 58 6.59 -0.33 6.83
N GLU A 59 6.59 -0.84 8.06
CA GLU A 59 6.50 -2.25 8.42
C GLU A 59 5.20 -2.85 7.91
N ALA A 60 4.05 -2.23 8.20
CA ALA A 60 2.75 -2.69 7.72
C ALA A 60 2.69 -2.69 6.18
N LYS A 61 3.24 -1.66 5.53
CA LYS A 61 3.38 -1.63 4.06
C LYS A 61 4.20 -2.82 3.57
N TRP A 62 5.34 -3.07 4.18
CA TRP A 62 6.22 -4.16 3.78
C TRP A 62 5.51 -5.52 3.94
N VAL A 63 4.83 -5.75 5.08
CA VAL A 63 4.12 -7.00 5.37
C VAL A 63 3.03 -7.25 4.34
N VAL A 64 2.19 -6.25 4.07
CA VAL A 64 1.14 -6.37 3.06
C VAL A 64 1.74 -6.61 1.67
N HIS A 65 2.80 -5.89 1.33
CA HIS A 65 3.45 -6.02 0.03
C HIS A 65 4.03 -7.41 -0.22
N ARG A 66 4.66 -8.06 0.78
CA ARG A 66 5.18 -9.43 0.62
C ARG A 66 4.09 -10.49 0.47
N ASN A 67 2.87 -10.20 0.95
CA ASN A 67 1.71 -11.10 0.89
C ASN A 67 0.77 -10.81 -0.30
N LEU A 68 1.09 -9.84 -1.16
CA LEU A 68 0.36 -9.62 -2.41
C LEU A 68 0.47 -10.84 -3.32
N ASP A 69 -0.59 -11.05 -4.13
CA ASP A 69 -0.50 -11.97 -5.25
C ASP A 69 0.76 -11.63 -6.09
N PRO A 70 1.59 -12.63 -6.49
CA PRO A 70 2.83 -12.36 -7.19
C PRO A 70 2.66 -11.56 -8.47
N GLY A 71 1.53 -11.70 -9.18
CA GLY A 71 1.22 -10.90 -10.36
C GLY A 71 0.96 -9.43 -10.00
N VAL A 72 0.14 -9.19 -8.98
CA VAL A 72 -0.15 -7.83 -8.48
C VAL A 72 1.11 -7.15 -7.95
N ARG A 73 1.95 -7.89 -7.21
CA ARG A 73 3.22 -7.40 -6.69
C ARG A 73 4.15 -6.94 -7.82
N ARG A 74 4.37 -7.79 -8.82
CA ARG A 74 5.23 -7.45 -9.97
C ARG A 74 4.69 -6.25 -10.75
N ALA A 75 3.38 -6.16 -10.92
CA ALA A 75 2.75 -5.02 -11.59
C ALA A 75 2.96 -3.71 -10.79
N ALA A 76 2.82 -3.75 -9.46
CA ALA A 76 3.06 -2.60 -8.60
C ALA A 76 4.53 -2.17 -8.59
N GLU A 77 5.47 -3.13 -8.54
CA GLU A 77 6.91 -2.88 -8.64
C GLU A 77 7.26 -2.26 -10.00
N SER A 78 6.73 -2.79 -11.11
CA SER A 78 6.94 -2.23 -12.45
C SER A 78 6.43 -0.81 -12.57
N LEU A 79 5.19 -0.55 -12.15
CA LEU A 79 4.58 0.79 -12.20
C LEU A 79 5.39 1.80 -11.37
N TRP A 80 5.92 1.37 -10.24
CA TRP A 80 6.77 2.21 -9.41
C TRP A 80 8.08 2.57 -10.11
N GLN A 81 8.71 1.61 -10.79
CA GLN A 81 9.92 1.89 -11.59
C GLN A 81 9.61 2.85 -12.72
N ASP A 82 8.54 2.62 -13.48
CA ASP A 82 8.12 3.51 -14.57
C ASP A 82 7.91 4.95 -14.07
N LEU A 83 7.33 5.10 -12.87
CA LEU A 83 7.16 6.42 -12.23
C LEU A 83 8.50 7.06 -11.85
N LEU A 84 9.42 6.29 -11.25
CA LEU A 84 10.75 6.79 -10.88
C LEU A 84 11.55 7.23 -12.11
N ASP A 85 11.49 6.44 -13.19
CA ASP A 85 12.13 6.76 -14.46
C ASP A 85 11.55 8.04 -15.07
N GLY A 86 10.23 8.21 -15.02
CA GLY A 86 9.58 9.45 -15.45
C GLY A 86 9.99 10.67 -14.62
N ILE A 87 10.09 10.54 -13.30
CA ILE A 87 10.56 11.62 -12.41
C ILE A 87 12.02 11.98 -12.72
N ALA A 88 12.88 10.98 -12.92
CA ALA A 88 14.28 11.21 -13.28
C ALA A 88 14.40 11.99 -14.59
N GLN A 89 13.64 11.60 -15.63
CA GLN A 89 13.62 12.30 -16.92
C GLN A 89 13.16 13.76 -16.81
N LEU A 90 12.21 14.05 -15.90
CA LEU A 90 11.76 15.43 -15.64
C LEU A 90 12.84 16.28 -14.96
N HIS A 91 13.70 15.68 -14.13
CA HIS A 91 14.80 16.38 -13.47
C HIS A 91 16.04 16.52 -14.35
N GLU A 92 16.22 15.66 -15.35
CA GLU A 92 17.34 15.69 -16.29
C GLU A 92 17.17 16.68 -17.45
N SER A 93 16.03 17.35 -17.60
CA SER A 93 15.86 18.44 -18.59
C SER A 93 16.50 19.74 -18.07
N PRO A 94 17.70 20.13 -18.53
CA PRO A 94 18.25 21.44 -18.22
C PRO A 94 17.50 22.45 -19.09
N SER A 95 16.96 23.49 -18.48
CA SER A 95 16.62 24.71 -19.20
C SER A 95 17.81 25.08 -20.07
N ALA A 96 17.66 25.04 -21.40
CA ALA A 96 18.69 25.49 -22.32
C ALA A 96 19.12 26.91 -21.87
N PRO A 97 20.43 27.21 -21.74
CA PRO A 97 20.84 28.57 -21.54
C PRO A 97 20.43 29.36 -22.79
N ASP A 98 19.63 30.41 -22.60
CA ASP A 98 19.40 31.45 -23.60
C ASP A 98 20.77 31.81 -24.16
N SER A 99 20.95 31.48 -25.45
CA SER A 99 22.15 31.83 -26.18
C SER A 99 22.21 33.35 -26.28
N ASP A 100 23.28 33.92 -25.70
CA ASP A 100 23.70 35.30 -25.89
C ASP A 100 23.42 35.77 -27.33
N ARG A 101 22.58 36.80 -27.47
CA ARG A 101 22.50 37.68 -28.63
C ARG A 101 22.25 39.11 -28.20
#